data_AF-A0AAD6RFW3-F1
#
_entry.id   AF-A0AAD6RFW3-F1
#
_cell.length_a   1.000
_cell.length_b   1.000
_cell.length_c   1.000
_cell.angle_alpha   90.00
_cell.angle_beta   90.00
_cell.angle_gamma   90.00
#
_symmetry.space_group_name_H-M   'P 1'
#
loop_
_entity.id
_entity.type
_entity.pdbx_description
1 polymer ?
#
loop_
_entity_poly.entity_id
_entity_poly.type
_entity_poly.pdbx_seq_one_letter_code
_entity_poly.pdbx_strand_id
1 'polypeptide(L)'
;MLPTGLKDNQPRESNSQKVHPQPMEDSANQNPEALEALISKIFTNISSLKSAYIQLQSAHTPYDPDKIQAADKDVISELKNLSELKHFYRENNPKPICVSPQDSRLAAEIQEQQSLLKTYEVMVKKFQSEIQNKDSEILQLQQMIEEANQKRAKLEKNLKLRGLSTKESEGSGDESGFYSVDLTPDLFISVVETAFKAIHDFSKPLINMMKAAGWDLDAAANSIESNVVYAKRAHKKYAFESHICQRMF
;
A
#
# COMPACT_ATOMS: atom_id res chain seq x y z
N MET A 1 -113.39 -10.21 -43.66
CA MET A 1 -113.39 -8.90 -42.97
C MET A 1 -111.96 -8.61 -42.51
N LEU A 2 -111.50 -7.36 -42.62
CA LEU A 2 -110.24 -6.87 -42.00
C LEU A 2 -110.45 -6.65 -40.47
N PRO A 3 -109.43 -6.32 -39.62
CA PRO A 3 -108.10 -5.72 -39.92
C PRO A 3 -106.82 -6.23 -39.17
N THR A 4 -105.64 -5.95 -39.79
CA THR A 4 -104.36 -5.35 -39.26
C THR A 4 -103.69 -5.85 -37.95
N GLY A 5 -102.36 -6.03 -37.82
CA GLY A 5 -101.15 -5.75 -38.65
C GLY A 5 -99.90 -6.52 -38.12
N LEU A 6 -98.61 -6.10 -38.10
CA LEU A 6 -97.84 -4.89 -38.50
C LEU A 6 -96.30 -5.21 -38.57
N LYS A 7 -95.54 -4.55 -39.49
CA LYS A 7 -94.09 -4.08 -39.51
C LYS A 7 -92.93 -4.83 -38.78
N ASP A 8 -91.64 -4.75 -39.16
CA ASP A 8 -90.88 -4.07 -40.25
C ASP A 8 -89.54 -4.83 -40.48
N ASN A 9 -88.78 -4.56 -41.57
CA ASN A 9 -87.46 -5.20 -41.81
C ASN A 9 -86.43 -4.23 -42.45
N GLN A 10 -85.15 -4.37 -42.07
CA GLN A 10 -84.09 -3.37 -42.27
C GLN A 10 -83.20 -3.64 -43.51
N PRO A 11 -82.59 -2.60 -44.13
CA PRO A 11 -81.29 -2.75 -44.79
C PRO A 11 -80.22 -1.76 -44.28
N ARG A 12 -78.98 -2.05 -44.67
CA ARG A 12 -77.73 -1.67 -43.99
C ARG A 12 -76.97 -0.60 -44.79
N GLU A 13 -76.68 0.55 -44.18
CA GLU A 13 -75.89 1.60 -44.84
C GLU A 13 -74.39 1.29 -44.87
N SER A 14 -73.74 1.80 -45.92
CA SER A 14 -72.30 1.71 -46.17
C SER A 14 -71.64 3.03 -45.80
N ASN A 15 -70.45 3.02 -45.18
CA ASN A 15 -69.66 4.23 -45.07
C ASN A 15 -68.15 3.93 -45.07
N SER A 16 -67.42 4.69 -45.88
CA SER A 16 -66.02 4.40 -46.25
C SER A 16 -65.05 5.22 -45.41
N GLN A 17 -64.15 4.56 -44.68
CA GLN A 17 -62.98 5.22 -44.08
C GLN A 17 -61.72 4.86 -44.88
N LYS A 18 -61.03 5.90 -45.36
CA LYS A 18 -59.75 5.78 -46.09
C LYS A 18 -58.66 5.30 -45.13
N VAL A 19 -58.14 4.10 -45.36
CA VAL A 19 -56.93 3.63 -44.68
C VAL A 19 -55.72 4.38 -45.26
N HIS A 20 -55.14 5.27 -44.47
CA HIS A 20 -53.85 5.87 -44.80
C HIS A 20 -52.75 4.83 -44.55
N PRO A 21 -51.80 4.60 -45.47
CA PRO A 21 -50.61 3.84 -45.13
C PRO A 21 -49.85 4.64 -44.07
N GLN A 22 -49.73 4.10 -42.85
CA GLN A 22 -48.66 4.52 -41.95
C GLN A 22 -47.34 4.01 -42.54
N PRO A 23 -46.25 4.78 -42.47
CA PRO A 23 -44.93 4.23 -42.75
C PRO A 23 -44.67 3.11 -41.74
N MET A 24 -44.16 1.97 -42.21
CA MET A 24 -43.49 1.05 -41.30
C MET A 24 -42.26 1.78 -40.75
N GLU A 25 -42.14 1.88 -39.42
CA GLU A 25 -40.88 2.26 -38.81
C GLU A 25 -39.89 1.11 -39.05
N ASP A 26 -38.92 1.36 -39.93
CA ASP A 26 -37.86 0.41 -40.26
C ASP A 26 -37.02 0.11 -39.01
N SER A 27 -37.32 -1.03 -38.40
CA SER A 27 -36.70 -1.53 -37.17
C SER A 27 -35.35 -2.21 -37.47
N ALA A 28 -34.44 -1.48 -38.13
CA ALA A 28 -33.13 -2.01 -38.55
C ALA A 28 -31.99 -0.98 -38.69
N ASN A 29 -31.92 0.06 -37.85
CA ASN A 29 -30.71 0.89 -37.74
C ASN A 29 -29.68 0.32 -36.74
N GLN A 30 -29.25 -0.93 -36.95
CA GLN A 30 -27.93 -1.35 -36.47
C GLN A 30 -26.90 -0.65 -37.36
N ASN A 31 -26.26 0.42 -36.85
CA ASN A 31 -25.32 1.21 -37.63
C ASN A 31 -24.14 0.32 -38.10
N PRO A 32 -24.04 -0.03 -39.41
CA PRO A 32 -23.07 -1.03 -39.87
C PRO A 32 -21.62 -0.55 -39.68
N GLU A 33 -21.40 0.76 -39.76
CA GLU A 33 -20.10 1.38 -39.51
C GLU A 33 -19.61 1.16 -38.06
N ALA A 34 -20.52 1.15 -37.09
CA ALA A 34 -20.17 0.88 -35.69
C ALA A 34 -19.79 -0.59 -35.45
N LEU A 35 -20.41 -1.52 -36.19
CA LEU A 35 -20.08 -2.95 -36.14
C LEU A 35 -18.72 -3.23 -36.80
N GLU A 36 -18.46 -2.65 -37.97
CA GLU A 36 -17.16 -2.74 -38.66
C GLU A 36 -16.03 -2.12 -37.83
N ALA A 37 -16.29 -0.99 -37.15
CA ALA A 37 -15.35 -0.40 -36.21
C ALA A 37 -15.05 -1.31 -35.00
N LEU A 38 -16.06 -2.04 -34.49
CA LEU A 38 -15.88 -3.02 -33.41
C LEU A 38 -15.05 -4.23 -33.88
N ILE A 39 -15.33 -4.77 -35.07
CA ILE A 39 -14.58 -5.88 -35.68
C ILE A 39 -13.11 -5.46 -35.90
N SER A 40 -12.90 -4.24 -36.43
CA SER A 40 -11.56 -3.67 -36.63
C SER A 40 -10.78 -3.53 -35.32
N LYS A 41 -11.43 -3.11 -34.22
CA LYS A 41 -10.82 -3.07 -32.88
C LYS A 41 -10.44 -4.47 -32.39
N ILE A 42 -11.31 -5.47 -32.58
CA ILE A 42 -11.03 -6.87 -32.21
C ILE A 42 -9.82 -7.41 -32.98
N PHE A 43 -9.74 -7.22 -34.30
CA PHE A 43 -8.59 -7.68 -35.08
C PHE A 43 -7.28 -6.94 -34.73
N THR A 44 -7.37 -5.65 -34.41
CA THR A 44 -6.22 -4.86 -33.92
C THR A 44 -5.72 -5.42 -32.59
N ASN A 45 -6.61 -5.60 -31.61
CA ASN A 45 -6.30 -6.18 -30.30
C ASN A 45 -5.74 -7.61 -30.41
N ILE A 46 -6.29 -8.48 -31.26
CA ILE A 46 -5.74 -9.82 -31.53
C ILE A 46 -4.32 -9.73 -32.11
N SER A 47 -4.04 -8.71 -32.93
CA SER A 47 -2.71 -8.49 -33.50
C SER A 47 -1.71 -7.98 -32.45
N SER A 48 -2.13 -7.06 -31.58
CA SER A 48 -1.35 -6.64 -30.40
C SER A 48 -1.06 -7.79 -29.45
N LEU A 49 -2.08 -8.61 -29.12
CA LEU A 49 -1.95 -9.78 -28.25
C LEU A 49 -0.95 -10.80 -28.82
N LYS A 50 -0.96 -11.05 -30.14
CA LYS A 50 0.04 -11.88 -30.82
C LYS A 50 1.45 -11.28 -30.70
N SER A 51 1.58 -9.96 -30.86
CA SER A 51 2.87 -9.26 -30.70
C SER A 51 3.40 -9.39 -29.26
N ALA A 52 2.56 -9.12 -28.25
CA ALA A 52 2.92 -9.26 -26.83
C ALA A 52 3.29 -10.71 -26.48
N TYR A 53 2.59 -11.70 -27.04
CA TYR A 53 2.94 -13.11 -26.86
C TYR A 53 4.29 -13.49 -27.50
N ILE A 54 4.62 -12.96 -28.68
CA ILE A 54 5.94 -13.16 -29.31
C ILE A 54 7.03 -12.49 -28.46
N GLN A 55 6.77 -11.30 -27.91
CA GLN A 55 7.70 -10.62 -27.01
C GLN A 55 7.96 -11.45 -25.74
N LEU A 56 6.90 -12.00 -25.13
CA LEU A 56 6.99 -12.90 -23.98
C LEU A 56 7.82 -14.16 -24.31
N GLN A 57 7.57 -14.80 -25.46
CA GLN A 57 8.39 -15.92 -25.94
C GLN A 57 9.86 -15.54 -26.15
N SER A 58 10.14 -14.36 -26.73
CA SER A 58 11.50 -13.89 -26.95
C SER A 58 12.25 -13.59 -25.65
N ALA A 59 11.55 -13.10 -24.61
CA ALA A 59 12.11 -12.81 -23.30
C ALA A 59 12.50 -14.08 -22.51
N HIS A 60 12.05 -15.26 -22.94
CA HIS A 60 12.51 -16.54 -22.41
C HIS A 60 13.85 -17.02 -23.00
N THR A 61 14.40 -16.40 -24.06
CA THR A 61 15.66 -16.86 -24.69
C THR A 61 16.46 -15.70 -25.31
N PRO A 62 17.55 -15.23 -24.66
CA PRO A 62 18.01 -15.60 -23.32
C PRO A 62 17.00 -15.18 -22.23
N TYR A 63 16.97 -15.89 -21.11
CA TYR A 63 16.04 -15.62 -20.01
C TYR A 63 16.27 -14.22 -19.42
N ASP A 64 15.24 -13.39 -19.47
CA ASP A 64 15.25 -12.01 -18.97
C ASP A 64 13.96 -11.76 -18.15
N PRO A 65 14.05 -11.76 -16.81
CA PRO A 65 12.86 -11.69 -15.95
C PRO A 65 12.10 -10.37 -16.07
N ASP A 66 12.82 -9.26 -16.30
CA ASP A 66 12.21 -7.93 -16.41
C ASP A 66 11.42 -7.81 -17.73
N LYS A 67 11.98 -8.33 -18.83
CA LYS A 67 11.25 -8.41 -20.11
C LYS A 67 10.09 -9.40 -20.07
N ILE A 68 10.22 -10.54 -19.36
CA ILE A 68 9.12 -11.48 -19.15
C ILE A 68 7.97 -10.77 -18.41
N GLN A 69 8.27 -10.05 -17.32
CA GLN A 69 7.24 -9.34 -16.55
C GLN A 69 6.58 -8.21 -17.35
N ALA A 70 7.34 -7.48 -18.16
CA ALA A 70 6.79 -6.45 -19.05
C ALA A 70 5.84 -7.05 -20.10
N ALA A 71 6.26 -8.10 -20.80
CA ALA A 71 5.45 -8.74 -21.84
C ALA A 71 4.22 -9.47 -21.28
N ASP A 72 4.31 -10.08 -20.08
CA ASP A 72 3.15 -10.67 -19.39
C ASP A 72 2.10 -9.61 -19.06
N LYS A 73 2.52 -8.44 -18.56
CA LYS A 73 1.64 -7.30 -18.31
C LYS A 73 0.93 -6.81 -19.57
N ASP A 74 1.63 -6.77 -20.71
CA ASP A 74 1.04 -6.37 -21.99
C ASP A 74 0.04 -7.41 -22.51
N VAL A 75 0.35 -8.71 -22.38
CA VAL A 75 -0.60 -9.81 -22.67
C VAL A 75 -1.87 -9.70 -21.81
N ILE A 76 -1.72 -9.46 -20.50
CA ILE A 76 -2.85 -9.26 -19.58
C ILE A 76 -3.67 -8.02 -19.98
N SER A 77 -3.00 -6.93 -20.36
CA SER A 77 -3.67 -5.70 -20.82
C SER A 77 -4.52 -5.94 -22.07
N GLU A 78 -3.99 -6.64 -23.07
CA GLU A 78 -4.77 -6.92 -24.29
C GLU A 78 -5.89 -7.95 -24.07
N LEU A 79 -5.72 -8.92 -23.16
CA LEU A 79 -6.82 -9.79 -22.74
C LEU A 79 -7.94 -9.02 -22.00
N LYS A 80 -7.58 -8.01 -21.19
CA LYS A 80 -8.55 -7.12 -20.53
C LYS A 80 -9.32 -6.28 -21.55
N ASN A 81 -8.60 -5.66 -22.50
CA ASN A 81 -9.21 -4.91 -23.61
C ASN A 81 -10.22 -5.77 -24.40
N LEU A 82 -9.87 -7.04 -24.69
CA LEU A 82 -10.77 -7.96 -25.39
C LEU A 82 -12.02 -8.30 -24.57
N SER A 83 -11.88 -8.43 -23.24
CA SER A 83 -13.00 -8.61 -22.32
C SER A 83 -13.92 -7.38 -22.30
N GLU A 84 -13.36 -6.17 -22.28
CA GLU A 84 -14.14 -4.93 -22.34
C GLU A 84 -14.91 -4.79 -23.67
N LEU A 85 -14.29 -5.11 -24.82
CA LEU A 85 -14.96 -5.17 -26.12
C LEU A 85 -16.10 -6.20 -26.15
N LYS A 86 -15.93 -7.35 -25.49
CA LYS A 86 -16.95 -8.39 -25.34
C LYS A 86 -18.14 -7.93 -24.48
N HIS A 87 -17.86 -7.22 -23.38
CA HIS A 87 -18.91 -6.61 -22.53
C HIS A 87 -19.68 -5.54 -23.31
N PHE A 88 -18.97 -4.61 -23.94
CA PHE A 88 -19.56 -3.57 -24.79
C PHE A 88 -20.48 -4.15 -25.88
N TYR A 89 -20.08 -5.25 -26.54
CA TYR A 89 -20.95 -5.92 -27.51
C TYR A 89 -22.23 -6.49 -26.87
N ARG A 90 -22.12 -7.16 -25.70
CA ARG A 90 -23.27 -7.75 -24.98
C ARG A 90 -24.25 -6.68 -24.48
N GLU A 91 -23.76 -5.52 -24.05
CA GLU A 91 -24.59 -4.41 -23.55
C GLU A 91 -25.34 -3.70 -24.67
N ASN A 92 -24.68 -3.41 -25.79
CA ASN A 92 -25.29 -2.71 -26.93
C ASN A 92 -26.17 -3.61 -27.83
N ASN A 93 -26.10 -4.93 -27.65
CA ASN A 93 -26.93 -5.90 -28.36
C ASN A 93 -27.73 -6.76 -27.36
N PRO A 94 -28.65 -6.15 -26.58
CA PRO A 94 -29.46 -6.90 -25.61
C PRO A 94 -30.29 -7.97 -26.32
N LYS A 95 -30.19 -9.21 -25.85
CA LYS A 95 -30.75 -10.40 -26.51
C LYS A 95 -32.28 -10.25 -26.67
N PRO A 96 -32.86 -10.28 -27.89
CA PRO A 96 -34.30 -10.44 -28.03
C PRO A 96 -34.74 -11.79 -27.45
N ILE A 97 -35.91 -11.82 -26.80
CA ILE A 97 -36.46 -13.02 -26.16
C ILE A 97 -36.90 -14.00 -27.27
N CYS A 98 -36.03 -14.96 -27.60
CA CYS A 98 -36.27 -15.93 -28.66
C CYS A 98 -36.52 -17.34 -28.10
N VAL A 99 -37.66 -17.90 -28.49
CA VAL A 99 -38.11 -19.27 -28.19
C VAL A 99 -37.58 -20.22 -29.27
N SER A 100 -36.56 -21.02 -28.91
CA SER A 100 -35.92 -22.08 -29.73
C SER A 100 -35.04 -21.61 -30.93
N PRO A 101 -33.99 -22.37 -31.34
CA PRO A 101 -33.33 -23.49 -30.64
C PRO A 101 -32.20 -22.95 -29.75
N GLN A 102 -32.19 -23.30 -28.47
CA GLN A 102 -31.29 -22.67 -27.49
C GLN A 102 -29.98 -23.44 -27.24
N ASP A 103 -29.85 -24.66 -27.75
CA ASP A 103 -28.87 -25.63 -27.25
C ASP A 103 -27.40 -25.25 -27.53
N SER A 104 -27.05 -24.87 -28.76
CA SER A 104 -25.65 -24.51 -29.10
C SER A 104 -25.19 -23.22 -28.43
N ARG A 105 -26.08 -22.22 -28.32
CA ARG A 105 -25.81 -20.95 -27.65
C ARG A 105 -25.67 -21.14 -26.14
N LEU A 106 -26.55 -21.94 -25.54
CA LEU A 106 -26.50 -22.26 -24.11
C LEU A 106 -25.27 -23.12 -23.77
N ALA A 107 -24.90 -24.08 -24.62
CA ALA A 107 -23.67 -24.86 -24.45
C ALA A 107 -22.41 -23.98 -24.46
N ALA A 108 -22.31 -23.01 -25.36
CA ALA A 108 -21.20 -22.05 -25.38
C ALA A 108 -21.18 -21.16 -24.11
N GLU A 109 -22.35 -20.73 -23.61
CA GLU A 109 -22.46 -19.93 -22.38
C GLU A 109 -22.10 -20.76 -21.13
N ILE A 110 -22.49 -22.04 -21.07
CA ILE A 110 -22.05 -23.00 -20.04
C ILE A 110 -20.54 -23.25 -20.10
N GLN A 111 -19.97 -23.44 -21.30
CA GLN A 111 -18.53 -23.64 -21.48
C GLN A 111 -17.72 -22.41 -21.04
N GLU A 112 -18.22 -21.20 -21.30
CA GLU A 112 -17.65 -19.95 -20.80
C GLU A 112 -17.65 -19.93 -19.27
N GLN A 113 -18.79 -20.22 -18.62
CA GLN A 113 -18.91 -20.27 -17.16
C GLN A 113 -18.01 -21.34 -16.53
N GLN A 114 -17.90 -22.52 -17.12
CA GLN A 114 -16.99 -23.58 -16.66
C GLN A 114 -15.51 -23.16 -16.77
N SER A 115 -15.15 -22.41 -17.81
CA SER A 115 -13.79 -21.89 -17.99
C SER A 115 -13.48 -20.81 -16.95
N LEU A 116 -14.44 -19.93 -16.66
CA LEU A 116 -14.33 -18.92 -15.61
C LEU A 116 -14.20 -19.55 -14.20
N LEU A 117 -14.96 -20.61 -13.90
CA LEU A 117 -14.84 -21.36 -12.64
C LEU A 117 -13.42 -21.94 -12.45
N LYS A 118 -12.81 -22.50 -13.51
CA LYS A 118 -11.42 -22.98 -13.46
C LYS A 118 -10.42 -21.84 -13.18
N THR A 119 -10.64 -20.67 -13.76
CA THR A 119 -9.83 -19.47 -13.49
C THR A 119 -9.92 -19.05 -12.02
N TYR A 120 -11.13 -19.03 -11.45
CA TYR A 120 -11.32 -18.76 -10.02
C TYR A 120 -10.70 -19.84 -9.13
N GLU A 121 -10.75 -21.12 -9.50
CA GLU A 121 -10.10 -22.20 -8.76
C GLU A 121 -8.58 -22.01 -8.68
N VAL A 122 -7.92 -21.64 -9.79
CA VAL A 122 -6.50 -21.31 -9.83
C VAL A 122 -6.19 -20.07 -8.98
N MET A 123 -7.04 -19.04 -9.04
CA MET A 123 -6.90 -17.82 -8.25
C MET A 123 -7.03 -18.08 -6.74
N VAL A 124 -7.98 -18.91 -6.32
CA VAL A 124 -8.14 -19.35 -4.92
C VAL A 124 -6.89 -20.10 -4.45
N LYS A 125 -6.36 -21.02 -5.25
CA LYS A 125 -5.11 -21.73 -4.94
C LYS A 125 -3.91 -20.78 -4.80
N LYS A 126 -3.81 -19.77 -5.67
CA LYS A 126 -2.78 -18.72 -5.57
C LYS A 126 -2.90 -17.94 -4.26
N PHE A 127 -4.09 -17.41 -3.94
CA PHE A 127 -4.29 -16.65 -2.70
C PHE A 127 -4.09 -17.51 -1.44
N GLN A 128 -4.46 -18.79 -1.46
CA GLN A 128 -4.19 -19.71 -0.36
C GLN A 128 -2.68 -19.88 -0.13
N SER A 129 -1.87 -20.00 -1.20
CA SER A 129 -0.41 -20.04 -1.10
C SER A 129 0.19 -18.72 -0.61
N GLU A 130 -0.39 -17.57 -1.00
CA GLU A 130 0.06 -16.24 -0.59
C GLU A 130 -0.21 -15.99 0.91
N ILE A 131 -1.38 -16.40 1.41
CA ILE A 131 -1.73 -16.40 2.83
C ILE A 131 -0.75 -17.27 3.62
N GLN A 132 -0.51 -18.52 3.22
CA GLN A 132 0.43 -19.42 3.90
C GLN A 132 1.87 -18.87 3.94
N ASN A 133 2.31 -18.20 2.87
CA ASN A 133 3.60 -17.52 2.84
C ASN A 133 3.65 -16.34 3.82
N LYS A 134 2.57 -15.54 3.91
CA LYS A 134 2.47 -14.42 4.84
C LYS A 134 2.36 -14.87 6.29
N ASP A 135 1.64 -15.93 6.60
CA ASP A 135 1.61 -16.55 7.92
C ASP A 135 3.01 -17.01 8.34
N SER A 136 3.78 -17.59 7.41
CA SER A 136 5.17 -18.01 7.65
C SER A 136 6.10 -16.81 7.91
N GLU A 137 5.94 -15.71 7.18
CA GLU A 137 6.67 -14.46 7.38
C GLU A 137 6.34 -13.82 8.74
N ILE A 138 5.06 -13.82 9.14
CA ILE A 138 4.59 -13.34 10.45
C ILE A 138 5.25 -14.15 11.59
N LEU A 139 5.26 -15.49 11.50
CA LEU A 139 5.89 -16.35 12.50
C LEU A 139 7.40 -16.08 12.63
N GLN A 140 8.10 -15.88 11.52
CA GLN A 140 9.53 -15.52 11.53
C GLN A 140 9.78 -14.16 12.20
N LEU A 141 8.97 -13.14 11.87
CA LEU A 141 9.08 -11.81 12.49
C LEU A 141 8.77 -11.85 13.99
N GLN A 142 7.76 -12.62 14.41
CA GLN A 142 7.46 -12.85 15.82
C GLN A 142 8.63 -13.50 16.57
N GLN A 143 9.28 -14.51 15.98
CA GLN A 143 10.49 -15.11 16.56
C GLN A 143 11.63 -14.08 16.68
N MET A 144 11.86 -13.26 15.65
CA MET A 144 12.90 -12.21 15.68
C MET A 144 12.64 -11.17 16.78
N ILE A 145 11.37 -10.78 17.01
CA ILE A 145 10.97 -9.88 18.09
C ILE A 145 11.24 -10.51 19.46
N GLU A 146 10.90 -11.79 19.65
CA GLU A 146 11.14 -12.49 20.91
C GLU A 146 12.65 -12.63 21.19
N GLU A 147 13.46 -13.02 20.20
CA GLU A 147 14.91 -13.06 20.33
C GLU A 147 15.51 -11.68 20.66
N ALA A 148 15.00 -10.61 20.05
CA ALA A 148 15.42 -9.24 20.33
C ALA A 148 15.05 -8.81 21.75
N ASN A 149 13.85 -9.17 22.23
CA ASN A 149 13.41 -8.93 23.61
C ASN A 149 14.27 -9.69 24.63
N GLN A 150 14.61 -10.95 24.36
CA GLN A 150 15.53 -11.72 25.21
C GLN A 150 16.93 -11.10 25.26
N LYS A 151 17.46 -10.66 24.12
CA LYS A 151 18.75 -9.93 24.03
C LYS A 151 18.68 -8.62 24.82
N ARG A 152 17.61 -7.83 24.69
CA ARG A 152 17.35 -6.59 25.44
C ARG A 152 17.31 -6.83 26.95
N ALA A 153 16.48 -7.77 27.43
CA ALA A 153 16.36 -8.08 28.85
C ALA A 153 17.68 -8.60 29.46
N LYS A 154 18.49 -9.32 28.67
CA LYS A 154 19.83 -9.78 29.09
C LYS A 154 20.81 -8.62 29.17
N LEU A 155 20.78 -7.66 28.24
CA LEU A 155 21.60 -6.44 28.30
C LEU A 155 21.21 -5.55 29.48
N GLU A 156 19.92 -5.34 29.71
CA GLU A 156 19.38 -4.55 30.83
C GLU A 156 19.84 -5.10 32.19
N LYS A 157 19.78 -6.42 32.39
CA LYS A 157 20.32 -7.09 33.58
C LYS A 157 21.83 -6.82 33.77
N ASN A 158 22.61 -6.84 32.69
CA ASN A 158 24.05 -6.51 32.76
C ASN A 158 24.29 -5.02 33.09
N LEU A 159 23.50 -4.09 32.55
CA LEU A 159 23.60 -2.66 32.88
C LEU A 159 23.23 -2.37 34.35
N LYS A 160 22.20 -3.03 34.88
CA LYS A 160 21.82 -3.00 36.30
C LYS A 160 22.95 -3.54 37.19
N LEU A 161 23.53 -4.70 36.85
CA LEU A 161 24.69 -5.26 37.58
C LEU A 161 25.93 -4.36 37.56
N ARG A 162 26.14 -3.60 36.47
CA ARG A 162 27.28 -2.69 36.33
C ARG A 162 27.06 -1.31 36.98
N GLY A 163 25.89 -1.06 37.57
CA GLY A 163 25.53 0.22 38.17
C GLY A 163 25.32 1.36 37.16
N LEU A 164 25.12 1.03 35.88
CA LEU A 164 24.95 1.98 34.78
C LEU A 164 23.47 2.19 34.38
N SER A 165 22.55 1.47 35.00
CA SER A 165 21.12 1.73 34.87
C SER A 165 20.72 2.87 35.80
N THR A 166 20.25 3.98 35.25
CA THR A 166 19.52 4.99 36.02
C THR A 166 18.36 4.30 36.76
N LYS A 167 18.20 4.61 38.04
CA LYS A 167 17.00 4.20 38.80
C LYS A 167 15.86 5.14 38.45
N GLU A 168 15.22 4.91 37.31
CA GLU A 168 13.87 5.43 37.10
C GLU A 168 12.90 4.64 37.97
N SER A 169 11.93 5.34 38.56
CA SER A 169 11.16 4.85 39.69
C SER A 169 10.34 3.61 39.36
N GLU A 170 10.23 2.68 40.31
CA GLU A 170 9.15 1.70 40.29
C GLU A 170 7.82 2.45 40.33
N GLY A 171 6.96 2.24 39.33
CA GLY A 171 5.67 2.92 39.25
C GLY A 171 4.95 2.76 37.90
N SER A 172 4.12 1.71 37.79
CA SER A 172 3.22 1.42 36.65
C SER A 172 3.89 1.23 35.27
N GLY A 173 3.36 0.41 34.36
CA GLY A 173 2.12 -0.36 34.42
C GLY A 173 1.42 -0.36 33.06
N ASP A 174 1.90 -1.25 32.19
CA ASP A 174 1.28 -1.68 30.92
C ASP A 174 1.30 -0.72 29.71
N GLU A 175 1.11 -1.36 28.55
CA GLU A 175 0.78 -0.90 27.20
C GLU A 175 1.73 -0.01 26.37
N SER A 176 2.18 -0.63 25.27
CA SER A 176 2.12 -0.13 23.88
C SER A 176 2.88 1.15 23.45
N GLY A 177 3.82 0.92 22.52
CA GLY A 177 4.00 1.79 21.35
C GLY A 177 4.84 3.05 21.55
N PHE A 178 5.94 3.15 20.78
CA PHE A 178 6.80 4.33 20.65
C PHE A 178 7.35 4.90 21.97
N TYR A 179 8.62 4.57 22.25
CA TYR A 179 9.46 5.37 23.13
C TYR A 179 9.82 6.71 22.45
N SER A 180 8.84 7.59 22.26
CA SER A 180 9.12 9.02 22.28
C SER A 180 9.66 9.32 23.67
N VAL A 181 10.97 9.51 23.77
CA VAL A 181 11.61 10.06 24.96
C VAL A 181 11.02 11.45 25.12
N ASP A 182 10.03 11.56 25.99
CA ASP A 182 9.30 12.80 26.22
C ASP A 182 10.31 13.81 26.75
N LEU A 183 10.50 14.90 26.01
CA LEU A 183 11.50 15.93 26.28
C LEU A 183 11.03 16.82 27.44
N THR A 184 10.94 16.20 28.62
CA THR A 184 10.50 16.85 29.85
C THR A 184 11.60 17.78 30.38
N PRO A 185 11.22 18.86 31.10
CA PRO A 185 12.17 19.67 31.86
C PRO A 185 13.02 18.83 32.81
N ASP A 186 12.44 17.79 33.43
CA ASP A 186 13.13 16.90 34.36
C ASP A 186 14.23 16.06 33.68
N LEU A 187 13.97 15.56 32.46
CA LEU A 187 14.99 14.88 31.66
C LEU A 187 16.13 15.84 31.31
N PHE A 188 15.82 17.06 30.89
CA PHE A 188 16.84 18.08 30.58
C PHE A 188 17.71 18.39 31.82
N ILE A 189 17.09 18.60 32.99
CA ILE A 189 17.80 18.82 34.26
C ILE A 189 18.71 17.62 34.58
N SER A 190 18.19 16.39 34.53
CA SER A 190 18.93 15.16 34.80
C SER A 190 20.14 14.97 33.87
N VAL A 191 19.98 15.26 32.57
CA VAL A 191 21.08 15.20 31.58
C VAL A 191 22.13 16.29 31.86
N VAL A 192 21.72 17.51 32.18
CA VAL A 192 22.63 18.63 32.52
C VAL A 192 23.40 18.35 33.81
N GLU A 193 22.76 17.84 34.86
CA GLU A 193 23.43 17.43 36.10
C GLU A 193 24.43 16.30 35.86
N THR A 194 24.05 15.32 35.04
CA THR A 194 24.93 14.19 34.67
C THR A 194 26.15 14.67 33.88
N ALA A 195 25.96 15.56 32.91
CA ALA A 195 27.05 16.18 32.15
C ALA A 195 27.99 16.99 33.06
N PHE A 196 27.44 17.85 33.93
CA PHE A 196 28.23 18.63 34.89
C PHE A 196 29.05 17.73 35.82
N LYS A 197 28.46 16.65 36.31
CA LYS A 197 29.16 15.66 37.14
C LYS A 197 30.30 14.97 36.38
N ALA A 198 30.08 14.55 35.14
CA ALA A 198 31.10 13.93 34.31
C ALA A 198 32.28 14.88 34.02
N ILE A 199 31.98 16.15 33.73
CA ILE A 199 32.96 17.22 33.51
C ILE A 199 33.77 17.48 34.80
N HIS A 200 33.09 17.57 35.94
CA HIS A 200 33.74 17.75 37.24
C HIS A 200 34.66 16.56 37.59
N ASP A 201 34.21 15.32 37.37
CA ASP A 201 35.00 14.12 37.64
C ASP A 201 36.18 13.95 36.66
N PHE A 202 36.03 14.36 35.40
CA PHE A 202 37.13 14.39 34.41
C PHE A 202 38.15 15.51 34.66
N SER A 203 37.73 16.65 35.23
CA SER A 203 38.65 17.76 35.56
C SER A 203 39.73 17.35 36.58
N LYS A 204 39.42 16.41 37.48
CA LYS A 204 40.32 15.94 38.55
C LYS A 204 41.59 15.27 38.00
N PRO A 205 41.53 14.20 37.17
CA PRO A 205 42.72 13.61 36.56
C PRO A 205 43.42 14.59 35.63
N LEU A 206 42.71 15.44 34.87
CA LEU A 206 43.33 16.45 34.00
C LEU A 206 44.23 17.41 34.80
N ILE A 207 43.69 18.03 35.85
CA ILE A 207 44.44 18.94 36.74
C ILE A 207 45.60 18.21 37.43
N ASN A 208 45.43 16.94 37.80
CA ASN A 208 46.52 16.17 38.41
C ASN A 208 47.64 15.83 37.42
N MET A 209 47.32 15.54 36.15
CA MET A 209 48.34 15.36 35.09
C MET A 209 49.08 16.67 34.80
N MET A 210 48.39 17.81 34.76
CA MET A 210 49.02 19.13 34.61
C MET A 210 50.01 19.43 35.76
N LYS A 211 49.63 19.14 37.02
CA LYS A 211 50.55 19.25 38.17
C LYS A 211 51.77 18.34 38.03
N ALA A 212 51.56 17.08 37.62
CA ALA A 212 52.65 16.11 37.43
C ALA A 212 53.61 16.53 36.30
N ALA A 213 53.10 17.22 35.28
CA ALA A 213 53.89 17.83 34.21
C ALA A 213 54.53 19.19 34.59
N GLY A 214 54.41 19.63 35.85
CA GLY A 214 55.01 20.88 36.33
C GLY A 214 54.33 22.17 35.88
N TRP A 215 53.07 22.12 35.41
CA TRP A 215 52.37 23.32 34.95
C TRP A 215 51.97 24.23 36.11
N ASP A 216 52.14 25.54 35.92
CA ASP A 216 51.55 26.55 36.79
C ASP A 216 50.03 26.63 36.53
N LEU A 217 49.24 26.06 37.45
CA LEU A 217 47.78 26.10 37.39
C LEU A 217 47.19 27.49 37.57
N ASP A 218 47.89 28.40 38.25
CA ASP A 218 47.44 29.78 38.45
C ASP A 218 47.59 30.57 37.15
N ALA A 219 48.70 30.38 36.42
CA ALA A 219 48.90 30.93 35.07
C ALA A 219 47.97 30.25 34.04
N ALA A 220 47.81 28.92 34.10
CA ALA A 220 46.95 28.19 33.16
C ALA A 220 45.47 28.58 33.30
N ALA A 221 44.95 28.76 34.53
CA ALA A 221 43.58 29.24 34.74
C ALA A 221 43.38 30.66 34.17
N ASN A 222 44.35 31.56 34.40
CA ASN A 222 44.32 32.92 33.85
C ASN A 222 44.47 32.95 32.31
N SER A 223 45.08 31.93 31.71
CA SER A 223 45.17 31.78 30.24
C SER A 223 43.87 31.25 29.61
N ILE A 224 42.99 30.63 30.39
CA ILE A 224 41.65 30.19 29.95
C ILE A 224 40.68 31.37 30.10
N GLU A 225 40.58 31.93 31.31
CA GLU A 225 39.68 33.04 31.63
C GLU A 225 40.46 34.17 32.33
N SER A 226 40.93 35.14 31.55
CA SER A 226 41.85 36.19 32.02
C SER A 226 41.22 37.21 32.97
N ASN A 227 39.89 37.29 33.02
CA ASN A 227 39.15 38.35 33.71
C ASN A 227 38.43 37.88 34.99
N VAL A 228 38.69 36.64 35.46
CA VAL A 228 37.95 36.05 36.59
C VAL A 228 38.70 36.21 37.92
N VAL A 229 38.09 36.93 38.86
CA VAL A 229 38.59 37.05 40.24
C VAL A 229 38.06 35.90 41.10
N TYR A 230 38.88 34.87 41.30
CA TYR A 230 38.50 33.70 42.09
C TYR A 230 38.48 33.99 43.60
N ALA A 231 37.30 33.88 44.23
CA ALA A 231 37.13 34.09 45.68
C ALA A 231 37.96 33.14 46.58
N LYS A 232 38.42 32.00 46.07
CA LYS A 232 39.36 31.08 46.73
C LYS A 232 40.28 30.47 45.68
N ARG A 233 41.56 30.18 46.02
CA ARG A 233 42.51 29.51 45.10
C ARG A 233 41.96 28.18 44.56
N ALA A 234 41.23 27.43 45.38
CA ALA A 234 40.57 26.18 44.99
C ALA A 234 39.46 26.35 43.92
N HIS A 235 38.91 27.55 43.74
CA HIS A 235 37.88 27.82 42.72
C HIS A 235 38.45 27.89 41.29
N LYS A 236 39.79 27.97 41.12
CA LYS A 236 40.42 27.91 39.80
C LYS A 236 40.13 26.61 39.03
N LYS A 237 39.72 25.54 39.72
CA LYS A 237 39.18 24.32 39.10
C LYS A 237 38.05 24.61 38.10
N TYR A 238 37.21 25.62 38.38
CA TYR A 238 36.07 25.98 37.55
C TYR A 238 36.48 26.56 36.19
N ALA A 239 37.68 27.12 36.06
CA ALA A 239 38.24 27.52 34.76
C ALA A 239 38.46 26.29 33.86
N PHE A 240 39.04 25.23 34.43
CA PHE A 240 39.28 23.98 33.71
C PHE A 240 37.97 23.23 33.42
N GLU A 241 37.04 23.17 34.39
CA GLU A 241 35.69 22.62 34.18
C GLU A 241 34.96 23.36 33.04
N SER A 242 34.99 24.71 33.02
CA SER A 242 34.40 25.53 31.94
C SER A 242 35.09 25.30 30.59
N HIS A 243 36.43 25.20 30.56
CA HIS A 243 37.17 24.90 29.32
C HIS A 243 36.83 23.50 28.77
N ILE A 244 36.64 22.52 29.65
CA ILE A 244 36.17 21.18 29.26
C ILE A 244 34.78 21.28 28.63
N CYS A 245 33.84 22.03 29.23
CA CYS A 245 32.53 22.28 28.62
C CYS A 245 32.66 22.81 27.20
N GLN A 246 33.36 23.95 27.01
CA GLN A 246 33.52 24.66 25.73
C GLN A 246 34.25 23.85 24.63
N ARG A 247 34.92 22.75 24.98
CA ARG A 247 35.74 21.95 24.06
C ARG A 247 35.15 20.58 23.75
N MET A 248 34.26 20.07 24.61
CA MET A 248 33.65 18.75 24.46
C MET A 248 32.17 18.80 24.03
N PHE A 249 31.51 19.95 24.20
CA PHE A 249 30.10 20.17 23.92
C PHE A 249 29.87 21.50 23.19
#